data_AF-A0A8J6I345-F1
#
_entry.id   AF-A0A8J6I345-F1
#
_cell.length_a   1.000
_cell.length_b   1.000
_cell.length_c   1.000
_cell.angle_alpha   90.00
_cell.angle_beta   90.00
_cell.angle_gamma   90.00
#
_symmetry.space_group_name_H-M   'P 1'
#
loop_
_entity.id
_entity.type
_entity.pdbx_description
1 polymer ?
#
loop_
_entity_poly.entity_id
_entity_poly.type
_entity_poly.pdbx_seq_one_letter_code
_entity_poly.pdbx_strand_id
1 'polypeptide(L)'
;MGHWSILSSMDQMEGRTYVVPLPMDEAVVAVGYALQSPARVVCEQTPDGRYVTRTVKHTPSWAFLFPILLLFVRKTKTSELLFAPVEGGTGVTIYGAIDTQAAMRLRAMTTLAPVAQ
;
A
#
# COMPACT_ATOMS: atom_id res chain seq x y z
N MET A 1 13.88 -9.49 22.12
CA MET A 1 12.42 -9.28 22.17
C MET A 1 12.11 -7.97 21.46
N GLY A 2 11.75 -8.02 20.19
CA GLY A 2 11.48 -6.82 19.39
C GLY A 2 10.06 -6.34 19.64
N HIS A 3 9.91 -5.10 20.08
CA HIS A 3 8.63 -4.44 20.26
C HIS A 3 7.92 -4.33 18.89
N TRP A 4 6.99 -5.25 18.61
CA TRP A 4 6.06 -5.07 17.49
C TRP A 4 5.13 -3.92 17.85
N SER A 5 5.32 -2.77 17.23
CA SER A 5 4.39 -1.64 17.39
C SER A 5 3.06 -2.01 16.72
N ILE A 6 2.06 -2.23 17.57
CA ILE A 6 0.64 -2.45 17.25
C ILE A 6 0.02 -1.27 16.48
N LEU A 7 0.66 -0.10 16.54
CA LEU A 7 0.38 1.01 15.65
C LEU A 7 1.13 0.75 14.34
N SER A 8 0.64 -0.22 13.56
CA SER A 8 1.14 -0.56 12.23
C SER A 8 1.55 0.71 11.49
N SER A 9 2.86 0.86 11.27
CA SER A 9 3.45 1.93 10.52
C SER A 9 2.77 1.97 9.16
N MET A 10 2.05 3.05 8.93
CA MET A 10 1.54 3.39 7.61
C MET A 10 2.52 4.38 7.02
N ASP A 11 2.89 4.16 5.76
CA ASP A 11 3.72 5.10 5.04
C ASP A 11 2.82 6.05 4.27
N GLN A 12 3.01 7.35 4.49
CA GLN A 12 2.28 8.37 3.75
C GLN A 12 2.95 8.52 2.39
N MET A 13 2.32 7.90 1.39
CA MET A 13 2.80 7.87 0.00
C MET A 13 1.92 8.68 -0.94
N GLU A 14 0.99 9.45 -0.34
CA GLU A 14 0.05 10.30 -1.04
C GLU A 14 0.77 11.26 -2.00
N GLY A 15 0.34 11.23 -3.27
CA GLY A 15 0.88 12.08 -4.33
C GLY A 15 2.28 11.71 -4.81
N ARG A 16 2.84 10.58 -4.36
CA ARG A 16 4.16 10.12 -4.82
C ARG A 16 4.02 9.18 -6.00
N THR A 17 4.84 9.44 -7.02
CA THR A 17 4.96 8.60 -8.20
C THR A 17 6.23 7.77 -8.14
N TYR A 18 6.08 6.47 -8.36
CA TYR A 18 7.14 5.48 -8.36
C TYR A 18 7.29 4.87 -9.75
N VAL A 19 8.52 4.76 -10.25
CA VAL A 19 8.78 4.18 -11.58
C VAL A 19 9.17 2.72 -11.43
N VAL A 20 8.36 1.83 -12.00
CA VAL A 20 8.63 0.40 -12.10
C VAL A 20 9.19 0.13 -13.50
N PRO A 21 10.40 -0.46 -13.64
CA PRO A 21 11.06 -0.67 -14.94
C PRO A 21 10.48 -1.88 -15.70
N LEU A 22 9.15 -1.96 -15.78
CA LEU A 22 8.40 -3.02 -16.43
C LEU A 22 7.32 -2.40 -17.33
N PRO A 23 6.91 -3.09 -18.42
CA PRO A 23 5.76 -2.70 -19.21
C PRO A 23 4.48 -2.72 -18.35
N MET A 24 3.47 -1.95 -18.76
CA MET A 24 2.29 -1.64 -17.92
C MET A 24 1.59 -2.87 -17.36
N ASP A 25 1.36 -3.89 -18.20
CA ASP A 25 0.65 -5.10 -17.81
C ASP A 25 1.42 -5.90 -16.74
N GLU A 26 2.75 -5.99 -16.88
CA GLU A 26 3.63 -6.66 -15.92
C GLU A 26 3.81 -5.83 -14.64
N ALA A 27 3.94 -4.50 -14.78
CA ALA A 27 4.09 -3.58 -13.67
C ALA A 27 2.88 -3.61 -12.74
N VAL A 28 1.67 -3.62 -13.31
CA VAL A 28 0.43 -3.77 -12.57
C VAL A 28 0.41 -5.04 -11.72
N VAL A 29 0.76 -6.18 -12.32
CA VAL A 29 0.79 -7.48 -11.63
C VAL A 29 1.86 -7.49 -10.54
N ALA A 30 3.07 -7.04 -10.86
CA ALA A 30 4.19 -6.99 -9.91
C ALA A 30 3.87 -6.07 -8.71
N VAL A 31 3.29 -4.90 -8.96
CA VAL A 31 2.88 -3.96 -7.91
C VAL A 31 1.76 -4.54 -7.06
N GLY A 32 0.76 -5.18 -7.68
CA GLY A 32 -0.29 -5.90 -6.97
C GLY A 32 0.28 -6.92 -6.00
N TYR A 33 1.18 -7.79 -6.48
CA TYR A 33 1.85 -8.81 -5.65
C TYR A 33 2.71 -8.23 -4.53
N ALA A 34 3.47 -7.16 -4.82
CA ALA A 34 4.36 -6.55 -3.83
C ALA A 34 3.61 -5.87 -2.70
N LEU A 35 2.50 -5.20 -3.04
CA LEU A 35 1.64 -4.54 -2.07
C LEU A 35 0.82 -5.55 -1.27
N GLN A 36 0.50 -6.70 -1.85
CA GLN A 36 -0.28 -7.74 -1.19
C GLN A 36 0.47 -8.30 0.03
N SER A 37 -0.25 -8.35 1.15
CA SER A 37 0.24 -8.93 2.39
C SER A 37 -0.90 -9.76 2.98
N PRO A 38 -0.72 -11.09 3.14
CA PRO A 38 -1.76 -11.96 3.64
C PRO A 38 -2.38 -11.41 4.93
N ALA A 39 -3.72 -11.37 4.96
CA ALA A 39 -4.53 -10.84 6.07
C ALA A 39 -4.39 -9.34 6.41
N ARG A 40 -3.60 -8.56 5.64
CA ARG A 40 -3.30 -7.15 5.97
C ARG A 40 -3.47 -6.16 4.83
N VAL A 41 -3.13 -6.54 3.59
CA VAL A 41 -3.29 -5.67 2.40
C VAL A 41 -3.88 -6.48 1.25
N VAL A 42 -4.99 -6.00 0.71
CA VAL A 42 -5.66 -6.58 -0.46
C VAL A 42 -5.59 -5.55 -1.60
N CYS A 43 -5.13 -6.00 -2.77
CA CYS A 43 -5.16 -5.21 -4.00
C CYS A 43 -6.32 -5.70 -4.85
N GLU A 44 -7.27 -4.82 -5.17
CA GLU A 44 -8.42 -5.13 -6.01
C GLU A 44 -8.44 -4.20 -7.23
N GLN A 45 -8.72 -4.74 -8.41
CA GLN A 45 -9.05 -3.94 -9.58
C GLN A 45 -10.54 -3.62 -9.54
N THR A 46 -10.88 -2.34 -9.61
CA THR A 46 -12.25 -1.87 -9.72
C THR A 46 -12.79 -2.05 -11.14
N PRO A 47 -14.12 -2.10 -11.34
CA PRO A 47 -14.73 -2.19 -12.66
C PRO A 47 -14.30 -1.08 -13.63
N ASP A 48 -13.94 0.08 -13.10
CA ASP A 48 -13.46 1.25 -13.85
C ASP A 48 -11.98 1.13 -14.26
N GLY A 49 -11.35 -0.02 -14.04
CA GLY A 49 -9.95 -0.28 -14.35
C GLY A 49 -8.94 0.32 -13.36
N ARG A 50 -9.40 0.98 -12.29
CA ARG A 50 -8.50 1.51 -11.24
C ARG A 50 -8.05 0.40 -10.31
N TYR A 51 -6.84 0.51 -9.78
CA TYR A 51 -6.34 -0.41 -8.78
C TYR A 51 -6.47 0.22 -7.40
N VAL A 52 -7.00 -0.54 -6.46
CA VAL A 52 -7.28 -0.07 -5.11
C VAL A 52 -6.61 -1.00 -4.11
N THR A 53 -5.76 -0.43 -3.26
CA THR A 53 -5.17 -1.13 -2.12
C THR A 53 -5.96 -0.84 -0.85
N ARG A 54 -6.57 -1.88 -0.29
CA ARG A 54 -7.22 -1.84 1.01
C ARG A 54 -6.29 -2.43 2.05
N THR A 55 -5.84 -1.59 2.98
CA THR A 55 -5.07 -2.01 4.14
C THR A 55 -6.03 -2.24 5.31
N VAL A 56 -6.12 -3.50 5.76
CA VAL A 56 -6.87 -3.93 6.94
C VAL A 56 -5.93 -3.90 8.14
N LYS A 57 -6.16 -2.97 9.07
CA LYS A 57 -5.38 -2.90 10.30
C LYS A 57 -5.83 -4.00 11.25
N HIS A 58 -4.93 -4.91 11.61
CA HIS A 58 -5.23 -5.97 12.55
C HIS A 58 -5.41 -5.40 13.96
N THR A 59 -6.57 -5.68 14.55
CA THR A 59 -6.85 -5.51 15.97
C THR A 59 -6.16 -6.59 16.79
N PRO A 60 -5.15 -6.27 17.61
CA PRO A 60 -4.59 -7.29 18.50
C PRO A 60 -5.60 -7.68 19.59
N SER A 61 -5.61 -8.93 20.01
CA SER A 61 -6.60 -9.49 20.94
C SER A 61 -6.65 -8.77 22.30
N TRP A 62 -5.55 -8.14 22.74
CA TRP A 62 -5.54 -7.35 23.97
C TRP A 62 -6.35 -6.05 23.88
N ALA A 63 -6.62 -5.54 22.67
CA ALA A 63 -7.46 -4.36 22.49
C ALA A 63 -8.94 -4.63 22.85
N PHE A 64 -9.33 -5.90 22.96
CA PHE A 64 -10.64 -6.30 23.50
C PHE A 64 -10.70 -6.23 25.03
N LEU A 65 -9.57 -6.09 25.72
CA LEU A 65 -9.53 -5.89 27.19
C LEU A 65 -9.92 -4.46 27.58
N PHE A 66 -9.89 -3.51 26.65
CA PHE A 66 -10.25 -2.11 26.88
C PHE A 66 -11.32 -1.67 25.86
N PRO A 67 -12.62 -1.67 26.22
CA PRO A 67 -13.71 -1.46 25.27
C PRO A 67 -13.65 -0.12 24.52
N ILE A 68 -13.02 0.92 25.08
CA ILE A 68 -12.78 2.21 24.41
C ILE A 68 -11.84 2.08 23.21
N LEU A 69 -10.90 1.13 23.22
CA LEU A 69 -9.95 0.94 22.12
C LEU A 69 -10.61 0.31 20.90
N LEU A 70 -11.76 -0.39 21.06
CA LEU A 70 -12.51 -1.02 19.97
C LEU A 70 -12.98 -0.01 18.90
N LEU A 71 -13.24 1.24 19.28
CA LEU A 71 -13.61 2.32 18.35
C LEU A 71 -12.44 2.73 17.41
N PHE A 72 -11.20 2.45 17.81
CA PHE A 72 -9.99 2.77 17.04
C PHE A 72 -9.48 1.61 16.20
N VAL A 73 -10.17 0.47 16.23
CA VAL A 73 -9.56 -0.85 16.10
C VAL A 73 -9.84 -1.57 14.77
N ARG A 74 -10.80 -1.06 13.97
CA ARG A 74 -11.02 -1.48 12.57
C ARG A 74 -11.03 -0.26 11.65
N LYS A 75 -9.88 0.40 11.49
CA LYS A 75 -9.72 1.39 10.42
C LYS A 75 -9.16 0.67 9.19
N THR A 76 -10.05 0.25 8.30
CA THR A 76 -9.67 -0.07 6.93
C THR A 76 -9.30 1.24 6.25
N LYS A 77 -8.09 1.33 5.70
CA LYS A 77 -7.64 2.47 4.90
C LYS A 77 -7.58 2.03 3.45
N THR A 78 -8.27 2.78 2.60
CA THR A 78 -8.26 2.59 1.16
C THR A 78 -7.25 3.55 0.56
N SER A 79 -6.50 3.07 -0.42
CA SER A 79 -5.56 3.85 -1.23
C SER A 79 -5.79 3.50 -2.69
N GLU A 80 -5.79 4.51 -3.55
CA GLU A 80 -5.93 4.33 -4.99
C GLU A 80 -4.55 4.33 -5.64
N LEU A 81 -4.37 3.46 -6.63
CA LEU A 81 -3.16 3.32 -7.42
C LEU A 81 -3.50 3.70 -8.86
N LEU A 82 -2.80 4.70 -9.38
CA LEU A 82 -2.90 5.13 -10.76
C LEU A 82 -1.64 4.73 -11.51
N PHE A 83 -1.83 3.98 -12.60
CA PHE A 83 -0.77 3.51 -13.47
C PHE A 83 -0.76 4.35 -14.74
N ALA A 84 0.41 4.83 -15.15
CA ALA A 84 0.60 5.55 -16.40
C ALA A 84 1.94 5.17 -17.04
N PRO A 85 2.02 5.06 -18.37
CA PRO A 85 3.30 4.86 -19.05
C PRO A 85 4.20 6.09 -18.84
N VAL A 86 5.47 5.86 -18.50
CA VAL A 86 6.48 6.91 -18.29
C VAL A 86 7.79 6.51 -18.95
N GLU A 87 8.71 7.47 -19.12
CA GLU A 87 10.05 7.16 -19.61
C GLU A 87 10.76 6.21 -18.62
N GLY A 88 11.24 5.07 -19.14
CA GLY A 88 11.88 4.03 -18.34
C GLY A 88 10.94 2.98 -17.71
N GLY A 89 9.63 3.01 -17.97
CA GLY A 89 8.71 1.94 -17.58
C GLY A 89 7.28 2.42 -17.28
N THR A 90 6.76 2.00 -16.13
CA THR A 90 5.39 2.34 -15.69
C THR A 90 5.43 3.14 -14.40
N GLY A 91 4.83 4.33 -14.42
CA GLY A 91 4.66 5.18 -13.26
C GLY A 91 3.45 4.75 -12.44
N VAL A 92 3.65 4.60 -11.13
CA VAL A 92 2.63 4.22 -10.16
C VAL A 92 2.47 5.37 -9.18
N THR A 93 1.33 6.05 -9.25
CA THR A 93 0.98 7.14 -8.34
C THR A 93 0.07 6.59 -7.25
N ILE A 94 0.42 6.85 -5.98
CA ILE A 94 -0.37 6.40 -4.83
C ILE A 94 -1.17 7.57 -4.26
N TYR A 95 -2.48 7.38 -4.15
CA TYR A 95 -3.37 8.30 -3.46
C TYR A 95 -3.81 7.67 -2.14
N GLY A 96 -3.28 8.22 -1.04
CA GLY A 96 -3.52 7.72 0.31
C GLY A 96 -2.29 7.06 0.91
N ALA A 97 -2.52 6.24 1.94
CA ALA A 97 -1.46 5.64 2.72
C ALA A 97 -1.58 4.13 2.71
N ILE A 98 -0.43 3.47 2.55
CA ILE A 98 -0.30 2.02 2.52
C ILE A 98 0.51 1.53 3.71
N ASP A 99 0.41 0.23 3.98
CA ASP A 99 1.22 -0.41 4.99
C ASP A 99 2.72 -0.18 4.76
N THR A 100 3.51 0.12 5.79
CA THR A 100 4.95 0.39 5.62
C THR A 100 5.71 -0.79 5.04
N GLN A 101 5.31 -2.04 5.28
CA GLN A 101 5.97 -3.17 4.62
C GLN A 101 5.65 -3.23 3.13
N ALA A 102 4.40 -2.96 2.76
CA ALA A 102 4.00 -2.83 1.35
C ALA A 102 4.73 -1.66 0.67
N ALA A 103 4.86 -0.52 1.36
CA ALA A 103 5.63 0.64 0.91
C ALA A 103 7.11 0.32 0.67
N MET A 104 7.75 -0.39 1.59
CA MET A 104 9.15 -0.81 1.45
C MET A 104 9.34 -1.76 0.27
N ARG A 105 8.43 -2.72 0.08
CA ARG A 105 8.47 -3.62 -1.08
C ARG A 105 8.31 -2.86 -2.38
N LEU A 106 7.37 -1.92 -2.43
CA LEU A 106 7.20 -1.07 -3.61
C LEU A 106 8.47 -0.28 -3.93
N ARG A 107 9.07 0.37 -2.92
CA ARG A 107 10.33 1.11 -3.08
C ARG A 107 11.48 0.23 -3.56
N ALA A 108 11.55 -1.01 -3.10
CA ALA A 108 12.59 -1.96 -3.52
C ALA A 108 12.48 -2.39 -4.98
N MET A 109 11.28 -2.30 -5.58
CA MET A 109 11.04 -2.64 -6.99
C MET A 109 11.21 -1.45 -7.94
N THR A 110 11.35 -0.24 -7.40
CA THR A 110 11.35 0.99 -8.19
C THR A 110 12.77 1.49 -8.38
N THR A 111 13.08 1.98 -9.58
CA THR A 111 14.46 2.35 -9.97
C THR A 111 14.90 3.72 -9.47
N LEU A 112 13.97 4.55 -8.97
CA LEU A 112 14.25 5.90 -8.51
C LEU A 112 13.50 6.24 -7.22
N ALA A 113 14.10 7.15 -6.42
CA ALA A 113 13.41 7.83 -5.34
C ALA A 113 12.10 8.47 -5.88
N PRO A 114 11.02 8.54 -5.08
CA PRO A 114 9.74 9.06 -5.56
C PRO A 114 9.92 10.44 -6.18
N VAL A 115 9.41 10.61 -7.41
CA VAL A 115 9.40 11.92 -8.06
C VAL A 115 8.29 12.71 -7.37
N ALA A 116 8.67 13.75 -6.63
CA ALA A 116 7.70 14.73 -6.13
C ALA A 116 7.14 15.48 -7.35
N GLN A 117 5.81 15.41 -7.54
CA GLN A 117 5.11 16.29 -8.48
C GLN A 117 5.06 17.71 -7.93
#